data_AF-G7GPK7-F1
#
_entry.id   AF-G7GPK7-F1
#
_cell.length_a   1.000
_cell.length_b   1.000
_cell.length_c   1.000
_cell.angle_alpha   90.00
_cell.angle_beta   90.00
_cell.angle_gamma   90.00
#
_symmetry.space_group_name_H-M   'P 1'
#
loop_
_entity.id
_entity.type
_entity.pdbx_description
1 polymer ?
#
loop_
_entity_poly.entity_id
_entity_poly.type
_entity_poly.pdbx_seq_one_letter_code
_entity_poly.pdbx_strand_id
1 'polypeptide(L)'
;MAEASDDERGARWVMHLDMDAFFASVEQLTRPTLRGRPVLVGGLGGRGVVAGASYEARVFGARSAMPMHQARRLVGAGAVVLPPRGSVYRKASERTFSIVREAIPVIEMLSFDEAFGEPAELAGASVAEATAFAETIRTRIKTETGLTASVGFGSGKQIAKIASGMAKPDGVLALAPSAELGFLHALPVRKLWGIGPVSGDKLTRLGVDTIGDFAALSDMEVSSVLGVTLGPALHRLAQGIDDRPVAERASAKQISAESTFPEDITVMPALRTAIARAATDAHRRLLTDGRGARTVVLKLKRTDMSILTRSATLASGTADLDTLTATAQRLALDPLEIGPIRLVGVSFSGLTDTEQYALFDDPASESPTTATEPVSEGVVSVQKGDPDTTEWSTGADVVHPEHGHGWVQGAGHGVVTVRFETSATAPGRAVTFPATTSELRRADPLDSLPWD
;
A
#
# COMPACT_ATOMS: atom_id res chain seq x y z
N MET A 1 2.70 -32.03 20.37
CA MET A 1 2.11 -31.81 19.03
C MET A 1 2.24 -33.11 18.29
N ALA A 2 1.13 -33.68 17.79
CA ALA A 2 1.25 -34.75 16.80
C ALA A 2 2.04 -34.19 15.62
N GLU A 3 3.01 -34.93 15.09
CA GLU A 3 3.69 -34.56 13.85
C GLU A 3 2.63 -34.52 12.75
N ALA A 4 2.35 -33.32 12.25
CA ALA A 4 1.51 -33.14 11.09
C ALA A 4 2.16 -33.90 9.93
N SER A 5 1.41 -34.81 9.30
CA SER A 5 1.91 -35.59 8.18
C SER A 5 1.83 -34.77 6.90
N ASP A 6 2.91 -34.76 6.11
CA ASP A 6 2.93 -34.15 4.78
C ASP A 6 1.92 -34.81 3.81
N ASP A 7 1.47 -36.02 4.13
CA ASP A 7 0.44 -36.77 3.39
C ASP A 7 -0.99 -36.39 3.79
N GLU A 8 -1.20 -35.60 4.85
CA GLU A 8 -2.53 -35.19 5.28
C GLU A 8 -3.19 -34.32 4.20
N ARG A 9 -4.45 -34.63 3.88
CA ARG A 9 -5.20 -33.98 2.78
C ARG A 9 -6.16 -32.92 3.31
N GLY A 10 -6.16 -31.76 2.66
CA GLY A 10 -7.10 -30.68 2.92
C GLY A 10 -8.26 -30.69 1.94
N ALA A 11 -9.50 -30.60 2.42
CA ALA A 11 -10.68 -30.46 1.55
C ALA A 11 -10.65 -29.15 0.75
N ARG A 12 -10.02 -28.11 1.31
CA ARG A 12 -9.93 -26.76 0.76
C ARG A 12 -8.55 -26.19 1.07
N TRP A 13 -7.95 -25.51 0.09
CA TRP A 13 -6.68 -24.82 0.24
C TRP A 13 -6.80 -23.37 -0.24
N VAL A 14 -6.90 -22.45 0.71
CA VAL A 14 -6.74 -21.02 0.45
C VAL A 14 -5.26 -20.68 0.53
N MET A 15 -4.75 -20.07 -0.53
CA MET A 15 -3.40 -19.53 -0.62
C MET A 15 -3.43 -18.06 -0.22
N HIS A 16 -2.44 -17.62 0.55
CA HIS A 16 -2.07 -16.21 0.66
C HIS A 16 -0.61 -16.07 0.20
N LEU A 17 -0.40 -15.26 -0.83
CA LEU A 17 0.92 -14.89 -1.33
C LEU A 17 1.22 -13.46 -0.92
N ASP A 18 2.43 -13.23 -0.42
CA ASP A 18 2.89 -11.91 0.04
C ASP A 18 4.36 -11.68 -0.36
N MET A 19 4.61 -10.63 -1.14
CA MET A 19 5.94 -10.28 -1.63
C MET A 19 6.84 -9.77 -0.52
N ASP A 20 8.05 -10.28 -0.50
CA ASP A 20 8.98 -10.07 0.60
C ASP A 20 9.58 -8.67 0.62
N ALA A 21 9.31 -7.91 1.69
CA ALA A 21 9.77 -6.55 1.88
C ALA A 21 9.59 -5.66 0.62
N PHE A 22 8.45 -5.84 -0.07
CA PHE A 22 8.24 -5.50 -1.47
C PHE A 22 8.90 -4.20 -1.96
N PHE A 23 8.56 -3.05 -1.37
CA PHE A 23 9.12 -1.77 -1.83
C PHE A 23 10.64 -1.74 -1.72
N ALA A 24 11.21 -2.18 -0.60
CA ALA A 24 12.66 -2.19 -0.44
C ALA A 24 13.34 -3.20 -1.40
N SER A 25 12.74 -4.36 -1.59
CA SER A 25 13.22 -5.38 -2.53
C SER A 25 13.21 -4.89 -3.98
N VAL A 26 12.19 -4.13 -4.39
CA VAL A 26 12.15 -3.49 -5.73
C VAL A 26 13.25 -2.42 -5.87
N GLU A 27 13.49 -1.62 -4.83
CA GLU A 27 14.58 -0.65 -4.86
C GLU A 27 15.96 -1.34 -4.91
N GLN A 28 16.15 -2.46 -4.21
CA GLN A 28 17.39 -3.26 -4.24
C GLN A 28 17.57 -4.05 -5.54
N LEU A 29 16.47 -4.45 -6.18
CA LEU A 29 16.46 -5.09 -7.49
C LEU A 29 16.99 -4.12 -8.54
N THR A 30 16.40 -2.92 -8.61
CA THR A 30 16.70 -1.87 -9.59
C THR A 30 17.99 -1.12 -9.31
N ARG A 31 18.52 -1.19 -8.08
CA ARG A 31 19.79 -0.58 -7.66
C ARG A 31 20.69 -1.65 -7.04
N PRO A 32 21.43 -2.43 -7.86
CA PRO A 32 22.23 -3.55 -7.40
C PRO A 32 23.22 -3.23 -6.27
N THR A 33 23.73 -1.99 -6.19
CA THR A 33 24.59 -1.52 -5.08
C THR A 33 23.90 -1.58 -3.71
N LEU A 34 22.56 -1.59 -3.66
CA LEU A 34 21.78 -1.59 -2.42
C LEU A 34 21.47 -2.99 -1.87
N ARG A 35 21.81 -4.05 -2.59
CA ARG A 35 21.64 -5.43 -2.11
C ARG A 35 22.44 -5.65 -0.84
N GLY A 36 21.84 -6.23 0.19
CA GLY A 36 22.50 -6.41 1.50
C GLY A 36 22.58 -5.14 2.36
N ARG A 37 21.99 -4.01 1.92
CA ARG A 37 22.00 -2.74 2.66
C ARG A 37 20.66 -2.52 3.39
N PRO A 38 20.67 -1.86 4.56
CA PRO A 38 19.44 -1.51 5.25
C PRO A 38 18.74 -0.34 4.55
N VAL A 39 17.86 -0.68 3.60
CA VAL A 39 17.02 0.24 2.83
C VAL A 39 15.70 0.51 3.54
N LEU A 40 15.33 1.79 3.59
CA LEU A 40 14.06 2.34 4.06
C LEU A 40 13.41 3.13 2.91
N VAL A 41 12.22 2.72 2.49
CA VAL A 41 11.44 3.44 1.47
C VAL A 41 10.34 4.22 2.16
N GLY A 42 10.18 5.50 1.86
CA GLY A 42 9.10 6.32 2.43
C GLY A 42 9.28 7.82 2.27
N GLY A 43 8.44 8.58 2.97
CA GLY A 43 8.52 10.04 2.92
C GLY A 43 9.82 10.57 3.52
N LEU A 44 10.52 11.44 2.79
CA LEU A 44 11.80 12.04 3.21
C LEU A 44 11.62 13.26 4.15
N GLY A 45 10.43 13.86 4.17
CA GLY A 45 10.12 15.02 5.02
C GLY A 45 10.01 14.67 6.51
N GLY A 46 10.05 15.68 7.39
CA GLY A 46 10.07 15.50 8.86
C GLY A 46 8.86 14.73 9.43
N ARG A 47 7.76 14.64 8.67
CA ARG A 47 6.53 13.91 9.02
C ARG A 47 6.36 12.60 8.25
N GLY A 48 7.37 12.18 7.50
CA GLY A 48 7.37 10.96 6.71
C GLY A 48 7.37 9.70 7.57
N VAL A 49 6.78 8.64 7.02
CA VAL A 49 6.76 7.29 7.60
C VAL A 49 7.43 6.31 6.65
N VAL A 50 7.93 5.22 7.20
CA VAL A 50 8.45 4.09 6.42
C VAL A 50 7.29 3.39 5.74
N ALA A 51 7.28 3.40 4.41
CA ALA A 51 6.35 2.63 3.59
C ALA A 51 6.81 1.17 3.47
N GLY A 52 8.12 0.95 3.28
CA GLY A 52 8.72 -0.39 3.27
C GLY A 52 10.12 -0.39 3.88
N ALA A 53 10.42 -1.42 4.67
CA ALA A 53 11.75 -1.66 5.24
C ALA A 53 12.27 -3.01 4.76
N SER A 54 13.51 -3.00 4.26
CA SER A 54 14.31 -4.20 3.94
C SER A 54 14.51 -5.10 5.16
N TYR A 55 14.79 -6.37 4.94
CA TYR A 55 15.08 -7.30 6.05
C TYR A 55 16.31 -6.86 6.85
N GLU A 56 17.32 -6.33 6.16
CA GLU A 56 18.54 -5.77 6.75
C GLU A 56 18.22 -4.58 7.67
N ALA A 57 17.25 -3.73 7.31
CA ALA A 57 16.80 -2.65 8.19
C ALA A 57 15.97 -3.18 9.38
N ARG A 58 15.18 -4.24 9.18
CA ARG A 58 14.36 -4.85 10.23
C ARG A 58 15.18 -5.49 11.36
N VAL A 59 16.41 -5.94 11.09
CA VAL A 59 17.35 -6.41 12.12
C VAL A 59 17.59 -5.35 13.21
N PHE A 60 17.57 -4.07 12.84
CA PHE A 60 17.72 -2.95 13.76
C PHE A 60 16.40 -2.50 14.41
N GLY A 61 15.29 -3.20 14.14
CA GLY A 61 13.95 -2.88 14.66
C GLY A 61 13.18 -1.85 13.83
N ALA A 62 13.69 -1.43 12.67
CA ALA A 62 12.91 -0.59 11.75
C ALA A 62 11.74 -1.39 11.17
N ARG A 63 10.57 -0.75 11.01
CA ARG A 63 9.35 -1.39 10.50
C ARG A 63 8.49 -0.41 9.71
N SER A 64 7.61 -0.95 8.85
CA SER A 64 6.60 -0.15 8.16
C SER A 64 5.71 0.63 9.15
N ALA A 65 5.20 1.77 8.70
CA ALA A 65 4.45 2.76 9.48
C ALA A 65 5.22 3.42 10.65
N MET A 66 6.50 3.07 10.88
CA MET A 66 7.35 3.79 11.82
C MET A 66 7.67 5.20 11.29
N PRO A 67 7.71 6.25 12.14
CA PRO A 67 8.24 7.55 11.74
C PRO A 67 9.66 7.42 11.16
N MET A 68 9.92 8.05 10.01
CA MET A 68 11.17 7.89 9.27
C MET A 68 12.40 8.28 10.10
N HIS A 69 12.30 9.36 10.88
CA HIS A 69 13.39 9.80 11.77
C HIS A 69 13.75 8.74 12.82
N GLN A 70 12.75 8.02 13.36
CA GLN A 70 12.97 6.97 14.35
C GLN A 70 13.63 5.76 13.69
N ALA A 71 13.14 5.34 12.51
CA ALA A 71 13.72 4.24 11.76
C ALA A 71 15.19 4.50 11.37
N ARG A 72 15.49 5.71 10.89
CA ARG A 72 16.88 6.14 10.60
C ARG A 72 17.77 6.10 11.84
N ARG A 73 17.26 6.53 12.99
CA ARG A 73 18.01 6.50 14.25
C ARG A 73 18.31 5.07 14.71
N LEU A 74 17.37 4.14 14.53
CA LEU A 74 17.57 2.73 14.87
C LEU A 74 18.65 2.06 14.01
N VAL A 75 18.63 2.31 12.70
CA VAL A 75 19.60 1.73 11.75
C VAL A 75 20.97 2.43 11.83
N GLY A 76 21.00 3.74 12.11
CA GLY A 76 22.22 4.52 12.20
C GLY A 76 22.84 4.87 10.84
N ALA A 77 24.16 5.01 10.80
CA ALA A 77 24.90 5.52 9.63
C ALA A 77 24.76 4.65 8.36
N GLY A 78 24.39 3.38 8.51
CA GLY A 78 24.19 2.47 7.38
C GLY A 78 22.91 2.70 6.58
N ALA A 79 21.94 3.44 7.15
CA ALA A 79 20.59 3.58 6.61
C ALA A 79 20.58 4.25 5.23
N VAL A 80 20.00 3.56 4.25
CA VAL A 80 19.71 4.13 2.93
C VAL A 80 18.23 4.48 2.89
N VAL A 81 17.91 5.76 2.62
CA VAL A 81 16.52 6.22 2.57
C VAL A 81 16.19 6.65 1.15
N LEU A 82 15.13 6.07 0.58
CA LEU A 82 14.69 6.35 -0.78
C LEU A 82 13.23 6.82 -0.80
N PRO A 83 12.89 7.78 -1.67
CA PRO A 83 11.50 8.12 -1.94
C PRO A 83 10.82 6.97 -2.70
N PRO A 84 9.50 6.77 -2.50
CA PRO A 84 8.77 5.72 -3.20
C PRO A 84 8.62 6.01 -4.70
N ARG A 85 8.81 4.98 -5.54
CA ARG A 85 8.61 5.02 -7.00
C ARG A 85 7.41 4.16 -7.40
N GLY A 86 6.22 4.72 -7.27
CA GLY A 86 4.97 3.97 -7.40
C GLY A 86 4.70 3.36 -8.78
N SER A 87 5.20 3.95 -9.88
CA SER A 87 5.11 3.35 -11.22
C SER A 87 5.88 2.03 -11.30
N VAL A 88 7.10 2.00 -10.75
CA VAL A 88 7.95 0.80 -10.68
C VAL A 88 7.30 -0.28 -9.81
N TYR A 89 6.72 0.10 -8.68
CA TYR A 89 6.00 -0.84 -7.80
C TYR A 89 4.76 -1.42 -8.48
N ARG A 90 4.00 -0.61 -9.22
CA ARG A 90 2.87 -1.09 -10.01
C ARG A 90 3.32 -2.10 -11.05
N LYS A 91 4.32 -1.78 -11.87
CA LYS A 91 4.82 -2.68 -12.92
C LYS A 91 5.32 -4.01 -12.33
N ALA A 92 6.02 -3.97 -11.19
CA ALA A 92 6.46 -5.17 -10.48
C ALA A 92 5.31 -6.00 -9.92
N SER A 93 4.30 -5.35 -9.34
CA SER A 93 3.07 -5.99 -8.87
C SER A 93 2.33 -6.67 -10.02
N GLU A 94 2.10 -5.96 -11.13
CA GLU A 94 1.39 -6.47 -12.31
C GLU A 94 2.07 -7.70 -12.89
N ARG A 95 3.39 -7.64 -13.08
CA ARG A 95 4.19 -8.77 -13.59
C ARG A 95 4.19 -9.96 -12.64
N THR A 96 4.24 -9.72 -11.33
CA THR A 96 4.16 -10.80 -10.33
C THR A 96 2.80 -11.48 -10.38
N PHE A 97 1.72 -10.70 -10.35
CA PHE A 97 0.38 -11.27 -10.30
C PHE A 97 -0.10 -11.80 -11.66
N SER A 98 0.50 -11.40 -12.78
CA SER A 98 0.27 -12.09 -14.07
C SER A 98 0.76 -13.54 -14.00
N ILE A 99 1.95 -13.78 -13.43
CA ILE A 99 2.49 -15.14 -13.23
C ILE A 99 1.55 -15.96 -12.32
N VAL A 100 1.07 -15.37 -11.22
CA VAL A 100 0.13 -16.05 -10.32
C VAL A 100 -1.18 -16.37 -11.04
N ARG A 101 -1.69 -15.45 -11.87
CA ARG A 101 -2.97 -15.62 -12.59
C ARG A 101 -2.96 -16.72 -13.64
N GLU A 102 -1.79 -17.08 -14.17
CA GLU A 102 -1.66 -18.24 -15.06
C GLU A 102 -1.99 -19.56 -14.36
N ALA A 103 -1.67 -19.67 -13.06
CA ALA A 103 -1.99 -20.84 -12.25
C ALA A 103 -3.33 -20.70 -11.51
N ILE A 104 -3.71 -19.46 -11.14
CA ILE A 104 -4.89 -19.17 -10.33
C ILE A 104 -5.66 -18.00 -10.98
N PRO A 105 -6.63 -18.28 -11.88
CA PRO A 105 -7.29 -17.23 -12.65
C PRO A 105 -7.98 -16.15 -11.80
N VAL A 106 -8.52 -16.55 -10.63
CA VAL A 106 -9.19 -15.65 -9.68
C VAL A 106 -8.29 -15.43 -8.47
N ILE A 107 -7.87 -14.18 -8.27
CA ILE A 107 -7.14 -13.78 -7.07
C ILE A 107 -7.79 -12.56 -6.42
N GLU A 108 -7.80 -12.53 -5.09
CA GLU A 108 -8.29 -11.40 -4.32
C GLU A 108 -7.12 -10.51 -3.88
N MET A 109 -6.83 -9.47 -4.66
CA MET A 109 -5.75 -8.53 -4.34
C MET A 109 -6.11 -7.62 -3.16
N LEU A 110 -5.30 -7.68 -2.10
CA LEU A 110 -5.45 -6.78 -0.95
C LEU A 110 -4.64 -5.49 -1.14
N SER A 111 -3.43 -5.60 -1.68
CA SER A 111 -2.46 -4.53 -1.92
C SER A 111 -1.61 -4.78 -3.19
N PHE A 112 -0.54 -4.01 -3.39
CA PHE A 112 0.44 -4.21 -4.47
C PHE A 112 1.28 -5.49 -4.30
N ASP A 113 1.35 -6.04 -3.10
CA ASP A 113 2.27 -7.11 -2.75
C ASP A 113 1.60 -8.36 -2.23
N GLU A 114 0.29 -8.35 -1.98
CA GLU A 114 -0.38 -9.51 -1.40
C GLU A 114 -1.75 -9.80 -2.03
N ALA A 115 -2.04 -11.09 -2.19
CA ALA A 115 -3.33 -11.57 -2.68
C ALA A 115 -3.70 -12.93 -2.08
N PHE A 116 -5.00 -13.19 -1.99
CA PHE A 116 -5.50 -14.54 -1.80
C PHE A 116 -5.74 -15.25 -3.13
N GLY A 117 -5.56 -16.57 -3.15
CA GLY A 117 -5.93 -17.46 -4.25
C GLY A 117 -6.57 -18.72 -3.70
N GLU A 118 -7.37 -19.42 -4.51
CA GLU A 118 -7.93 -20.73 -4.15
C GLU A 118 -7.81 -21.65 -5.38
N PRO A 119 -6.66 -22.34 -5.55
CA PRO A 119 -6.43 -23.17 -6.72
C PRO A 119 -7.37 -24.39 -6.70
N ALA A 120 -8.22 -24.51 -7.71
CA ALA A 120 -9.20 -25.60 -7.78
C ALA A 120 -8.54 -27.00 -7.83
N GLU A 121 -7.35 -27.10 -8.45
CA GLU A 121 -6.59 -28.35 -8.53
C GLU A 121 -6.05 -28.85 -7.19
N LEU A 122 -5.97 -27.97 -6.18
CA LEU A 122 -5.56 -28.37 -4.85
C LEU A 122 -6.72 -28.92 -4.00
N ALA A 123 -7.97 -28.91 -4.47
CA ALA A 123 -9.07 -29.48 -3.70
C ALA A 123 -8.83 -30.98 -3.41
N GLY A 124 -8.70 -31.33 -2.12
CA GLY A 124 -8.35 -32.69 -1.69
C GLY A 124 -6.85 -33.03 -1.76
N ALA A 125 -5.99 -32.08 -2.09
CA ALA A 125 -4.54 -32.27 -2.16
C ALA A 125 -3.90 -32.43 -0.79
N SER A 126 -2.76 -33.12 -0.73
CA SER A 126 -1.93 -33.24 0.46
C SER A 126 -1.18 -31.95 0.77
N VAL A 127 -0.66 -31.83 2.01
CA VAL A 127 0.23 -30.74 2.41
C VAL A 127 1.45 -30.66 1.49
N ALA A 128 2.04 -31.80 1.10
CA ALA A 128 3.16 -31.85 0.16
C ALA A 128 2.79 -31.33 -1.24
N GLU A 129 1.63 -31.72 -1.76
CA GLU A 129 1.13 -31.27 -3.08
C GLU A 129 0.89 -29.75 -3.09
N ALA A 130 0.25 -29.20 -2.05
CA ALA A 130 0.06 -27.76 -1.90
C ALA A 130 1.38 -27.00 -1.77
N THR A 131 2.34 -27.55 -1.02
CA THR A 131 3.68 -26.96 -0.85
C THR A 131 4.44 -26.91 -2.18
N ALA A 132 4.45 -28.02 -2.94
CA ALA A 132 5.08 -28.09 -4.26
C ALA A 132 4.46 -27.10 -5.27
N PHE A 133 3.15 -26.90 -5.22
CA PHE A 133 2.47 -25.90 -6.04
C PHE A 133 2.97 -24.48 -5.73
N ALA A 134 3.07 -24.10 -4.45
CA ALA A 134 3.61 -22.78 -4.08
C ALA A 134 5.08 -22.61 -4.44
N GLU A 135 5.91 -23.64 -4.27
CA GLU A 135 7.32 -23.59 -4.67
C GLU A 135 7.48 -23.35 -6.18
N THR A 136 6.60 -23.93 -7.00
CA THR A 136 6.56 -23.68 -8.43
C THR A 136 6.28 -22.21 -8.74
N ILE A 137 5.24 -21.64 -8.12
CA ILE A 137 4.89 -20.21 -8.29
C ILE A 137 6.03 -19.30 -7.81
N ARG A 138 6.59 -19.56 -6.63
CA ARG A 138 7.68 -18.77 -6.05
C ARG A 138 8.93 -18.79 -6.94
N THR A 139 9.29 -19.97 -7.45
CA THR A 139 10.43 -20.13 -8.37
C THR A 139 10.24 -19.32 -9.66
N ARG A 140 9.02 -19.33 -10.21
CA ARG A 140 8.68 -18.53 -11.39
C ARG A 140 8.75 -17.03 -11.11
N ILE A 141 8.13 -16.55 -10.02
CA ILE A 141 8.23 -15.14 -9.60
C ILE A 141 9.70 -14.73 -9.47
N LYS A 142 10.52 -15.55 -8.79
CA LYS A 142 11.94 -15.25 -8.61
C LYS A 142 12.71 -15.19 -9.92
N THR A 143 12.47 -16.13 -10.82
CA THR A 143 13.17 -16.23 -12.11
C THR A 143 12.77 -15.09 -13.05
N GLU A 144 11.48 -14.77 -13.11
CA GLU A 144 10.91 -13.84 -14.09
C GLU A 144 10.92 -12.37 -13.63
N THR A 145 11.01 -12.12 -12.32
CA THR A 145 10.99 -10.77 -11.73
C THR A 145 12.23 -10.45 -10.89
N GLY A 146 12.98 -11.45 -10.43
CA GLY A 146 14.07 -11.26 -9.47
C GLY A 146 13.62 -11.04 -8.01
N LEU A 147 12.32 -10.90 -7.76
CA LEU A 147 11.73 -10.68 -6.43
C LEU A 147 11.37 -12.01 -5.75
N THR A 148 11.27 -12.01 -4.42
CA THR A 148 10.86 -13.19 -3.64
C THR A 148 9.47 -12.98 -3.05
N ALA A 149 8.78 -14.09 -2.80
CA ALA A 149 7.48 -14.11 -2.17
C ALA A 149 7.44 -15.21 -1.12
N SER A 150 6.64 -14.98 -0.07
CA SER A 150 6.31 -16.01 0.91
C SER A 150 4.85 -16.42 0.74
N VAL A 151 4.58 -17.71 0.89
CA VAL A 151 3.26 -18.29 0.64
C VAL A 151 2.77 -19.06 1.86
N GLY A 152 1.52 -18.85 2.23
CA GLY A 152 0.84 -19.57 3.28
C GLY A 152 -0.39 -20.26 2.77
N PHE A 153 -0.64 -21.45 3.28
CA PHE A 153 -1.84 -22.22 2.98
C PHE A 153 -2.60 -22.60 4.24
N GLY A 154 -3.93 -22.61 4.13
CA GLY A 154 -4.83 -23.17 5.13
C GLY A 154 -6.26 -23.31 4.61
N SER A 155 -7.16 -23.78 5.47
CA SER A 155 -8.58 -24.00 5.16
C SER A 155 -9.38 -22.73 4.88
N GLY A 156 -8.82 -21.56 5.20
CA GLY A 156 -9.43 -20.26 4.98
C GLY A 156 -8.42 -19.11 4.97
N LYS A 157 -8.88 -17.92 4.59
CA LYS A 157 -8.06 -16.71 4.42
C LYS A 157 -7.29 -16.34 5.70
N GLN A 158 -7.91 -16.49 6.87
CA GLN A 158 -7.30 -16.12 8.14
C GLN A 158 -6.02 -16.92 8.43
N ILE A 159 -6.11 -18.24 8.28
CA ILE A 159 -5.00 -19.15 8.53
C ILE A 159 -3.95 -18.99 7.44
N ALA A 160 -4.34 -18.97 6.17
CA ALA A 160 -3.43 -18.76 5.04
C ALA A 160 -2.60 -17.48 5.19
N LYS A 161 -3.25 -16.36 5.56
CA LYS A 161 -2.56 -15.08 5.78
C LYS A 161 -1.54 -15.17 6.91
N ILE A 162 -1.92 -15.74 8.06
CA ILE A 162 -1.01 -15.91 9.19
C ILE A 162 0.16 -16.82 8.82
N ALA A 163 -0.12 -17.94 8.15
CA ALA A 163 0.87 -18.91 7.72
C ALA A 163 1.94 -18.27 6.81
N SER A 164 1.51 -17.46 5.82
CA SER A 164 2.44 -16.76 4.93
C SER A 164 3.37 -15.80 5.69
N GLY A 165 2.85 -15.17 6.76
CA GLY A 165 3.64 -14.28 7.61
C GLY A 165 4.68 -15.02 8.46
N MET A 166 4.41 -16.28 8.82
CA MET A 166 5.37 -17.16 9.50
C MET A 166 6.38 -17.79 8.54
N ALA A 167 6.02 -17.92 7.26
CA ALA A 167 6.89 -18.44 6.21
C ALA A 167 7.96 -17.43 5.76
N LYS A 168 7.84 -16.16 6.14
CA LYS A 168 8.78 -15.10 5.75
C LYS A 168 10.17 -15.25 6.40
N PRO A 169 11.26 -14.94 5.67
CA PRO A 169 11.31 -14.58 4.24
C PRO A 169 11.42 -15.78 3.31
N ASP A 170 10.98 -15.62 2.06
CA ASP A 170 11.21 -16.52 0.93
C ASP A 170 10.91 -17.99 1.26
N GLY A 171 9.72 -18.25 1.82
CA GLY A 171 9.33 -19.58 2.28
C GLY A 171 7.87 -19.92 2.02
N VAL A 172 7.54 -21.19 2.24
CA VAL A 172 6.19 -21.74 2.18
C VAL A 172 5.82 -22.35 3.52
N LEU A 173 4.59 -22.10 3.98
CA LEU A 173 4.01 -22.81 5.11
C LEU A 173 2.59 -23.27 4.75
N ALA A 174 2.43 -24.57 4.50
CA ALA A 174 1.14 -25.22 4.41
C ALA A 174 0.81 -25.91 5.73
N LEU A 175 -0.30 -25.52 6.35
CA LEU A 175 -0.73 -26.10 7.62
C LEU A 175 -1.65 -27.30 7.36
N ALA A 176 -1.30 -28.44 7.94
CA ALA A 176 -2.16 -29.60 7.91
C ALA A 176 -3.48 -29.32 8.66
N PRO A 177 -4.66 -29.75 8.15
CA PRO A 177 -5.96 -29.48 8.76
C PRO A 177 -6.02 -29.82 10.26
N SER A 178 -5.43 -30.95 10.67
CA SER A 178 -5.38 -31.39 12.06
C SER A 178 -4.56 -30.46 12.99
N ALA A 179 -3.63 -29.70 12.43
CA ALA A 179 -2.74 -28.81 13.17
C ALA A 179 -3.22 -27.35 13.23
N GLU A 180 -4.14 -26.94 12.35
CA GLU A 180 -4.55 -25.54 12.17
C GLU A 180 -5.07 -24.87 13.44
N LEU A 181 -6.00 -25.52 14.15
CA LEU A 181 -6.63 -24.91 15.33
C LEU A 181 -5.65 -24.76 16.49
N GLY A 182 -4.81 -25.78 16.71
CA GLY A 182 -3.77 -25.74 17.73
C GLY A 182 -2.72 -24.67 17.42
N PHE A 183 -2.30 -24.56 16.16
CA PHE A 183 -1.43 -23.50 15.69
C PHE A 183 -2.06 -22.11 15.92
N LEU A 184 -3.31 -21.91 15.49
CA LEU A 184 -4.02 -20.65 15.60
C LEU A 184 -4.16 -20.20 17.07
N HIS A 185 -4.64 -21.09 17.94
CA HIS A 185 -4.93 -20.77 19.34
C HIS A 185 -3.68 -20.41 20.15
N ALA A 186 -2.50 -20.94 19.79
CA ALA A 186 -1.24 -20.64 20.48
C ALA A 186 -0.71 -19.22 20.20
N LEU A 187 -1.22 -18.54 19.17
CA LEU A 187 -0.73 -17.23 18.78
C LEU A 187 -1.28 -16.12 19.68
N PRO A 188 -0.50 -15.04 19.90
CA PRO A 188 -1.02 -13.83 20.53
C PRO A 188 -2.24 -13.29 19.80
N VAL A 189 -3.24 -12.78 20.53
CA VAL A 189 -4.52 -12.33 19.96
C VAL A 189 -4.35 -11.28 18.85
N ARG A 190 -3.29 -10.47 18.93
CA ARG A 190 -2.94 -9.45 17.92
C ARG A 190 -2.44 -10.02 16.58
N LYS A 191 -2.21 -11.32 16.49
CA LYS A 191 -1.90 -12.01 15.23
C LYS A 191 -3.17 -12.29 14.41
N LEU A 192 -4.36 -12.23 15.03
CA LEU A 192 -5.61 -12.37 14.29
C LEU A 192 -5.81 -11.17 13.36
N TRP A 193 -6.00 -11.45 12.07
CA TRP A 193 -6.17 -10.42 11.06
C TRP A 193 -7.52 -9.71 11.27
N GLY A 194 -7.45 -8.41 11.57
CA GLY A 194 -8.60 -7.59 11.96
C GLY A 194 -8.56 -7.12 13.41
N ILE A 195 -7.67 -7.66 14.25
CA ILE A 195 -7.38 -7.13 15.59
C ILE A 195 -6.20 -6.17 15.53
N GLY A 196 -6.50 -4.87 15.43
CA GLY A 196 -5.52 -3.80 15.52
C GLY A 196 -5.10 -3.48 16.97
N PRO A 197 -4.15 -2.53 17.18
CA PRO A 197 -3.64 -2.18 18.51
C PRO A 197 -4.74 -1.82 19.52
N VAL A 198 -5.75 -1.05 19.10
CA VAL A 198 -6.85 -0.61 19.97
C VAL A 198 -7.69 -1.80 20.44
N SER A 199 -8.12 -2.66 19.53
CA SER A 199 -8.90 -3.87 19.87
C SER A 199 -8.07 -4.84 20.70
N GLY A 200 -6.79 -5.00 20.36
CA GLY A 200 -5.84 -5.82 21.11
C GLY A 200 -5.64 -5.31 22.54
N ASP A 201 -5.46 -4.00 22.74
CA ASP A 201 -5.32 -3.41 24.08
C ASP A 201 -6.58 -3.64 24.95
N LYS A 202 -7.78 -3.58 24.34
CA LYS A 202 -9.03 -3.89 25.06
C LYS A 202 -9.08 -5.34 25.52
N LEU A 203 -8.71 -6.29 24.65
CA LEU A 203 -8.68 -7.72 24.96
C LEU A 203 -7.63 -8.05 26.02
N THR A 204 -6.41 -7.51 25.88
CA THR A 204 -5.34 -7.70 26.87
C THR A 204 -5.74 -7.19 28.26
N ARG A 205 -6.48 -6.08 28.36
CA ARG A 205 -6.99 -5.58 29.67
C ARG A 205 -7.97 -6.53 30.36
N LEU A 206 -8.54 -7.47 29.62
CA LEU A 206 -9.45 -8.50 30.12
C LEU A 206 -8.75 -9.85 30.34
N GLY A 207 -7.42 -9.90 30.21
CA GLY A 207 -6.64 -11.13 30.33
C GLY A 207 -6.73 -12.05 29.11
N VAL A 208 -7.19 -11.53 27.96
CA VAL A 208 -7.24 -12.27 26.70
C VAL A 208 -5.94 -12.02 25.94
N ASP A 209 -5.00 -12.95 26.08
CA ASP A 209 -3.64 -12.81 25.55
C ASP A 209 -3.46 -13.56 24.23
N THR A 210 -4.13 -14.71 24.07
CA THR A 210 -4.03 -15.58 22.90
C THR A 210 -5.31 -15.57 22.06
N ILE A 211 -5.20 -16.06 20.83
CA ILE A 211 -6.38 -16.30 19.98
C ILE A 211 -7.27 -17.38 20.60
N GLY A 212 -6.69 -18.38 21.28
CA GLY A 212 -7.46 -19.40 22.00
C GLY A 212 -8.29 -18.82 23.14
N ASP A 213 -7.73 -17.89 23.93
CA ASP A 213 -8.48 -17.18 24.98
C ASP A 213 -9.65 -16.41 24.37
N PHE A 214 -9.42 -15.75 23.24
CA PHE A 214 -10.46 -14.99 22.55
C PHE A 214 -11.56 -15.91 21.99
N ALA A 215 -11.18 -17.06 21.43
CA ALA A 215 -12.12 -18.07 20.93
C ALA A 215 -13.01 -18.65 22.03
N ALA A 216 -12.52 -18.70 23.27
CA ALA A 216 -13.22 -19.22 24.44
C ALA A 216 -14.24 -18.25 25.07
N LEU A 217 -14.25 -16.97 24.67
CA LEU A 217 -15.23 -16.00 25.16
C LEU A 217 -16.65 -16.34 24.69
N SER A 218 -17.65 -15.92 25.47
CA SER A 218 -19.05 -15.93 25.05
C SER A 218 -19.37 -14.81 24.05
N ASP A 219 -20.40 -15.02 23.22
CA ASP A 219 -20.88 -14.02 22.25
C ASP A 219 -21.21 -12.66 22.89
N MET A 220 -21.69 -12.68 24.13
CA MET A 220 -21.99 -11.48 24.91
C MET A 220 -20.73 -10.71 25.29
N GLU A 221 -19.68 -11.40 25.76
CA GLU A 221 -18.38 -10.79 26.08
C GLU A 221 -17.73 -10.21 24.82
N VAL A 222 -17.72 -10.97 23.72
CA VAL A 222 -17.20 -10.52 22.43
C VAL A 222 -17.90 -9.23 21.97
N SER A 223 -19.24 -9.21 22.02
CA SER A 223 -20.03 -8.06 21.60
C SER A 223 -19.82 -6.84 22.51
N SER A 224 -19.62 -7.06 23.82
CA SER A 224 -19.33 -5.99 24.77
C SER A 224 -17.98 -5.31 24.48
N VAL A 225 -16.97 -6.08 24.11
CA VAL A 225 -15.58 -5.59 23.96
C VAL A 225 -15.31 -5.02 22.58
N LEU A 226 -15.74 -5.72 21.53
CA LEU A 226 -15.43 -5.42 20.13
C LEU A 226 -16.63 -4.86 19.35
N GLY A 227 -17.80 -4.79 19.97
CA GLY A 227 -19.03 -4.32 19.35
C GLY A 227 -19.76 -5.42 18.56
N VAL A 228 -21.06 -5.22 18.39
CA VAL A 228 -21.99 -6.19 17.80
C VAL A 228 -21.76 -6.47 16.31
N THR A 229 -21.07 -5.57 15.60
CA THR A 229 -20.88 -5.68 14.14
C THR A 229 -19.63 -6.49 13.79
N LEU A 230 -18.49 -6.17 14.41
CA LEU A 230 -17.20 -6.77 14.05
C LEU A 230 -16.82 -7.94 14.97
N GLY A 231 -17.22 -7.89 16.25
CA GLY A 231 -16.88 -8.89 17.25
C GLY A 231 -17.24 -10.32 16.83
N PRO A 232 -18.52 -10.59 16.47
CA PRO A 232 -18.94 -11.94 16.07
C PRO A 232 -18.16 -12.52 14.87
N ALA A 233 -17.84 -11.67 13.88
CA ALA A 233 -17.07 -12.10 12.72
C ALA A 233 -15.63 -12.48 13.10
N LEU A 234 -14.95 -11.66 13.92
CA LEU A 234 -13.60 -11.96 14.40
C LEU A 234 -13.56 -13.18 15.31
N HIS A 235 -14.60 -13.40 16.12
CA HIS A 235 -14.70 -14.55 17.02
C HIS A 235 -14.81 -15.86 16.26
N ARG A 236 -15.62 -15.92 15.19
CA ARG A 236 -15.62 -17.08 14.27
C ARG A 236 -14.25 -17.37 13.67
N LEU A 237 -13.52 -16.34 13.26
CA LEU A 237 -12.16 -16.49 12.72
C LEU A 237 -11.18 -17.03 13.78
N ALA A 238 -11.34 -16.61 15.04
CA ALA A 238 -10.53 -17.12 16.15
C ALA A 238 -10.80 -18.61 16.44
N GLN A 239 -12.03 -19.07 16.19
CA GLN A 239 -12.44 -20.48 16.28
C GLN A 239 -12.02 -21.31 15.05
N GLY A 240 -11.26 -20.74 14.11
CA GLY A 240 -10.84 -21.41 12.88
C GLY A 240 -11.91 -21.49 11.78
N ILE A 241 -13.05 -20.79 11.94
CA ILE A 241 -14.16 -20.86 10.99
C ILE A 241 -14.06 -19.68 10.01
N ASP A 242 -13.66 -19.96 8.77
CA ASP A 242 -13.49 -18.95 7.71
C ASP A 242 -14.01 -19.42 6.34
N ASP A 243 -15.32 -19.29 6.16
CA ASP A 243 -16.03 -19.67 4.94
C ASP A 243 -16.00 -18.59 3.85
N ARG A 244 -15.19 -17.52 4.02
CA ARG A 244 -15.16 -16.42 3.05
C ARG A 244 -14.57 -16.92 1.73
N PRO A 245 -15.26 -16.73 0.58
CA PRO A 245 -14.73 -17.13 -0.72
C PRO A 245 -13.58 -16.20 -1.12
N VAL A 246 -12.61 -16.72 -1.87
CA VAL A 246 -11.69 -15.87 -2.64
C VAL A 246 -12.45 -15.34 -3.86
N ALA A 247 -12.51 -14.02 -4.01
CA ALA A 247 -13.19 -13.38 -5.12
C ALA A 247 -12.40 -12.17 -5.62
N GLU A 248 -12.57 -11.80 -6.88
CA GLU A 248 -12.00 -10.55 -7.39
C GLU A 248 -12.45 -9.36 -6.53
N ARG A 249 -11.57 -8.38 -6.39
CA ARG A 249 -11.85 -7.20 -5.59
C ARG A 249 -13.04 -6.45 -6.17
N ALA A 250 -14.07 -6.23 -5.34
CA ALA A 250 -15.22 -5.43 -5.73
C ALA A 250 -14.80 -3.99 -6.12
N SER A 251 -15.58 -3.37 -6.99
CA SER A 251 -15.36 -1.99 -7.40
C SER A 251 -15.29 -1.05 -6.20
N ALA A 252 -14.52 0.03 -6.34
CA ALA A 252 -14.35 0.99 -5.27
C ALA A 252 -15.71 1.57 -4.85
N LYS A 253 -15.97 1.62 -3.54
CA LYS A 253 -17.17 2.30 -2.99
C LYS A 253 -16.97 3.81 -2.86
N GLN A 254 -15.72 4.23 -2.80
CA GLN A 254 -15.29 5.59 -2.55
C GLN A 254 -13.90 5.80 -3.13
N ILE A 255 -13.66 6.99 -3.67
CA ILE A 255 -12.38 7.45 -4.20
C ILE A 255 -11.93 8.64 -3.38
N SER A 256 -10.66 8.72 -3.00
CA SER A 256 -10.16 9.82 -2.17
C SER A 256 -8.72 10.17 -2.51
N ALA A 257 -8.30 11.37 -2.14
CA ALA A 257 -6.91 11.76 -2.05
C ALA A 257 -6.71 12.62 -0.80
N GLU A 258 -5.60 12.41 -0.10
CA GLU A 258 -5.24 13.17 1.09
C GLU A 258 -3.74 13.41 1.17
N SER A 259 -3.36 14.49 1.85
CA SER A 259 -1.96 14.89 2.04
C SER A 259 -1.74 15.41 3.45
N THR A 260 -0.68 14.94 4.10
CA THR A 260 -0.13 15.55 5.31
C THR A 260 0.87 16.63 4.91
N PHE A 261 0.70 17.83 5.44
CA PHE A 261 1.56 18.97 5.12
C PHE A 261 2.81 18.98 6.00
N PRO A 262 3.95 19.50 5.50
CA PRO A 262 5.19 19.61 6.28
C PRO A 262 5.01 20.54 7.49
N GLU A 263 4.26 21.61 7.29
CA GLU A 263 3.83 22.57 8.32
C GLU A 263 2.31 22.58 8.42
N ASP A 264 1.78 22.92 9.59
CA ASP A 264 0.34 22.97 9.79
C ASP A 264 -0.25 24.23 9.13
N ILE A 265 -1.36 24.06 8.43
CA ILE A 265 -2.10 25.15 7.79
C ILE A 265 -2.88 25.90 8.86
N THR A 266 -2.61 27.20 8.98
CA THR A 266 -3.20 28.07 10.00
C THR A 266 -4.12 29.16 9.43
N VAL A 267 -4.22 29.27 8.11
CA VAL A 267 -5.01 30.33 7.44
C VAL A 267 -5.90 29.76 6.35
N MET A 268 -7.09 30.36 6.21
CA MET A 268 -8.10 29.92 5.24
C MET A 268 -7.58 29.87 3.79
N PRO A 269 -6.85 30.87 3.24
CA PRO A 269 -6.39 30.80 1.85
C PRO A 269 -5.54 29.56 1.56
N ALA A 270 -4.59 29.23 2.44
CA ALA A 270 -3.78 28.01 2.31
C ALA A 270 -4.62 26.74 2.42
N LEU A 271 -5.65 26.71 3.28
CA LEU A 271 -6.59 25.60 3.37
C LEU A 271 -7.37 25.43 2.06
N ARG A 272 -7.84 26.51 1.44
CA ARG A 272 -8.56 26.45 0.16
C ARG A 272 -7.67 25.88 -0.94
N THR A 273 -6.42 26.31 -1.04
CA THR A 273 -5.44 25.73 -1.99
C THR A 273 -5.24 24.23 -1.74
N ALA A 274 -5.10 23.83 -0.47
CA ALA A 274 -4.96 22.43 -0.10
C ALA A 274 -6.19 21.57 -0.47
N ILE A 275 -7.40 22.09 -0.26
CA ILE A 275 -8.65 21.42 -0.65
C ILE A 275 -8.75 21.27 -2.17
N ALA A 276 -8.45 22.33 -2.93
CA ALA A 276 -8.48 22.28 -4.39
C ALA A 276 -7.52 21.22 -4.94
N ARG A 277 -6.29 21.19 -4.42
CA ARG A 277 -5.30 20.16 -4.78
C ARG A 277 -5.80 18.75 -4.47
N ALA A 278 -6.33 18.53 -3.26
CA ALA A 278 -6.87 17.22 -2.88
C ALA A 278 -8.08 16.80 -3.75
N ALA A 279 -8.93 17.76 -4.14
CA ALA A 279 -10.05 17.52 -5.04
C ALA A 279 -9.56 17.13 -6.45
N THR A 280 -8.60 17.85 -7.02
CA THR A 280 -7.97 17.50 -8.31
C THR A 280 -7.31 16.12 -8.27
N ASP A 281 -6.61 15.79 -7.20
CA ASP A 281 -5.96 14.49 -7.04
C ASP A 281 -6.98 13.35 -6.93
N ALA A 282 -8.07 13.54 -6.19
CA ALA A 282 -9.17 12.59 -6.10
C ALA A 282 -9.94 12.48 -7.43
N HIS A 283 -10.06 13.58 -8.17
CA HIS A 283 -10.81 13.67 -9.42
C HIS A 283 -10.12 12.94 -10.56
N ARG A 284 -8.79 13.06 -10.68
CA ARG A 284 -8.02 12.23 -11.63
C ARG A 284 -8.28 10.73 -11.43
N ARG A 285 -8.44 10.30 -10.17
CA ARG A 285 -8.79 8.91 -9.84
C ARG A 285 -10.24 8.58 -10.19
N LEU A 286 -11.17 9.52 -9.96
CA LEU A 286 -12.58 9.39 -10.33
C LEU A 286 -12.74 9.21 -11.85
N LEU A 287 -12.05 10.02 -12.65
CA LEU A 287 -12.06 9.90 -14.11
C LEU A 287 -11.54 8.55 -14.59
N THR A 288 -10.52 8.01 -13.91
CA THR A 288 -9.98 6.69 -14.26
C THR A 288 -10.94 5.56 -13.90
N ASP A 289 -11.67 5.69 -12.79
CA ASP A 289 -12.72 4.75 -12.39
C ASP A 289 -13.94 4.80 -13.33
N GLY A 290 -14.14 5.93 -14.04
CA GLY A 290 -15.14 6.07 -15.10
C GLY A 290 -16.57 6.35 -14.62
N ARG A 291 -16.76 6.65 -13.33
CA ARG A 291 -18.08 6.96 -12.73
C ARG A 291 -18.16 8.40 -12.25
N GLY A 292 -19.38 8.93 -12.14
CA GLY A 292 -19.67 10.17 -11.42
C GLY A 292 -19.83 9.95 -9.92
N ALA A 293 -19.78 11.01 -9.13
CA ALA A 293 -19.96 10.95 -7.67
C ALA A 293 -21.12 11.84 -7.20
N ARG A 294 -21.89 11.35 -6.22
CA ARG A 294 -22.98 12.12 -5.60
C ARG A 294 -22.56 12.79 -4.29
N THR A 295 -21.64 12.20 -3.54
CA THR A 295 -21.27 12.70 -2.22
C THR A 295 -19.82 13.13 -2.20
N VAL A 296 -19.58 14.37 -1.77
CA VAL A 296 -18.24 14.92 -1.51
C VAL A 296 -18.02 14.93 0.00
N VAL A 297 -16.90 14.40 0.43
CA VAL A 297 -16.47 14.33 1.83
C VAL A 297 -15.15 15.10 1.98
N LEU A 298 -15.14 16.08 2.88
CA LEU A 298 -13.94 16.78 3.31
C LEU A 298 -13.49 16.22 4.67
N LYS A 299 -12.24 15.79 4.73
CA LYS A 299 -11.56 15.33 5.93
C LYS A 299 -10.45 16.33 6.30
N LEU A 300 -10.48 16.83 7.52
CA LEU A 300 -9.46 17.68 8.10
C LEU A 300 -8.88 16.96 9.33
N LYS A 301 -7.57 16.74 9.35
CA LYS A 301 -6.90 16.25 10.55
C LYS A 301 -6.15 17.40 11.19
N ARG A 302 -6.41 17.64 12.47
CA ARG A 302 -5.78 18.71 13.24
C ARG A 302 -4.43 18.28 13.80
N THR A 303 -3.70 19.24 14.37
CA THR A 303 -2.38 19.02 14.97
C THR A 303 -2.42 18.05 16.16
N ASP A 304 -3.51 18.06 16.93
CA ASP A 304 -3.79 17.14 18.04
C ASP A 304 -4.19 15.71 17.57
N MET A 305 -4.08 15.43 16.27
CA MET A 305 -4.44 14.18 15.59
C MET A 305 -5.94 13.88 15.52
N SER A 306 -6.81 14.72 16.07
CA SER A 306 -8.26 14.58 15.91
C SER A 306 -8.68 14.83 14.46
N ILE A 307 -9.75 14.15 14.03
CA ILE A 307 -10.24 14.17 12.66
C ILE A 307 -11.63 14.80 12.66
N LEU A 308 -11.82 15.80 11.80
CA LEU A 308 -13.11 16.40 11.47
C LEU A 308 -13.48 15.97 10.05
N THR A 309 -14.69 15.42 9.90
CA THR A 309 -15.21 15.00 8.60
C THR A 309 -16.54 15.69 8.37
N ARG A 310 -16.69 16.34 7.21
CA ARG A 310 -17.96 16.90 6.74
C ARG A 310 -18.26 16.37 5.35
N SER A 311 -19.53 16.22 5.02
CA SER A 311 -19.95 15.73 3.71
C SER A 311 -21.16 16.49 3.19
N ALA A 312 -21.27 16.59 1.87
CA ALA A 312 -22.46 17.06 1.18
C ALA A 312 -22.80 16.11 0.04
N THR A 313 -24.10 15.87 -0.16
CA THR A 313 -24.62 15.04 -1.26
C THR A 313 -25.34 15.92 -2.26
N LEU A 314 -24.96 15.80 -3.52
CA LEU A 314 -25.53 16.49 -4.67
C LEU A 314 -26.80 15.78 -5.16
N ALA A 315 -27.63 16.52 -5.89
CA ALA A 315 -28.89 16.01 -6.44
C ALA A 315 -28.64 14.88 -7.47
N SER A 316 -27.68 15.06 -8.37
CA SER A 316 -27.23 14.06 -9.35
C SER A 316 -25.75 13.72 -9.17
N GLY A 317 -25.34 12.57 -9.72
CA GLY A 317 -23.93 12.20 -9.80
C GLY A 317 -23.24 13.02 -10.89
N THR A 318 -22.03 13.52 -10.59
CA THR A 318 -21.24 14.33 -11.53
C THR A 318 -19.77 13.96 -11.47
N ALA A 319 -19.07 14.09 -12.60
CA ALA A 319 -17.62 14.05 -12.70
C ALA A 319 -17.02 15.45 -12.95
N ASP A 320 -17.82 16.53 -12.86
CA ASP A 320 -17.34 17.89 -13.07
C ASP A 320 -16.43 18.35 -11.91
N LEU A 321 -15.18 18.68 -12.23
CA LEU A 321 -14.16 19.05 -11.23
C LEU A 321 -14.54 20.32 -10.48
N ASP A 322 -15.11 21.31 -11.15
CA ASP A 322 -15.43 22.60 -10.55
C ASP A 322 -16.57 22.46 -9.55
N THR A 323 -17.63 21.73 -9.90
CA THR A 323 -18.73 21.39 -9.00
C THR A 323 -18.23 20.62 -7.77
N LEU A 324 -17.39 19.60 -7.97
CA LEU A 324 -16.85 18.78 -6.88
C LEU A 324 -15.94 19.60 -5.96
N THR A 325 -15.08 20.45 -6.54
CA THR A 325 -14.16 21.32 -5.80
C THR A 325 -14.92 22.39 -5.04
N ALA A 326 -15.87 23.08 -5.67
CA ALA A 326 -16.72 24.07 -5.01
C ALA A 326 -17.50 23.45 -3.84
N THR A 327 -17.98 22.22 -4.00
CA THR A 327 -18.66 21.48 -2.92
C THR A 327 -17.71 21.19 -1.76
N ALA A 328 -16.49 20.73 -2.03
CA ALA A 328 -15.48 20.54 -0.98
C ALA A 328 -15.13 21.87 -0.27
N GLN A 329 -15.03 22.97 -1.00
CA GLN A 329 -14.73 24.30 -0.46
C GLN A 329 -15.82 24.83 0.48
N ARG A 330 -17.10 24.51 0.23
CA ARG A 330 -18.22 24.86 1.12
C ARG A 330 -18.19 24.08 2.45
N LEU A 331 -17.52 22.93 2.47
CA LEU A 331 -17.37 22.11 3.68
C LEU A 331 -16.22 22.58 4.58
N ALA A 332 -15.36 23.49 4.11
CA ALA A 332 -14.22 24.00 4.85
C ALA A 332 -14.64 24.65 6.19
N LEU A 333 -13.76 24.54 7.18
CA LEU A 333 -13.88 25.16 8.50
C LEU A 333 -12.63 26.01 8.72
N ASP A 334 -12.78 27.19 9.34
CA ASP A 334 -11.67 28.12 9.49
C ASP A 334 -10.63 27.59 10.49
N PRO A 335 -9.35 27.43 10.08
CA PRO A 335 -8.28 27.02 11.00
C PRO A 335 -8.16 27.91 12.25
N LEU A 336 -8.60 29.18 12.20
CA LEU A 336 -8.63 30.06 13.37
C LEU A 336 -9.68 29.62 14.41
N GLU A 337 -10.77 28.98 13.99
CA GLU A 337 -11.84 28.51 14.87
C GLU A 337 -11.60 27.09 15.37
N ILE A 338 -11.10 26.21 14.50
CA ILE A 338 -10.98 24.77 14.81
C ILE A 338 -9.55 24.35 15.17
N GLY A 339 -8.57 25.23 14.99
CA GLY A 339 -7.15 25.00 15.22
C GLY A 339 -6.37 24.60 13.96
N PRO A 340 -5.02 24.55 14.03
CA PRO A 340 -4.16 24.31 12.87
C PRO A 340 -4.37 22.92 12.24
N ILE A 341 -4.42 22.90 10.91
CA ILE A 341 -4.72 21.72 10.09
C ILE A 341 -3.43 21.06 9.59
N ARG A 342 -3.27 19.79 9.94
CA ARG A 342 -2.12 18.96 9.59
C ARG A 342 -2.30 18.18 8.28
N LEU A 343 -3.52 17.73 7.99
CA LEU A 343 -3.85 17.00 6.76
C LEU A 343 -5.21 17.43 6.23
N VAL A 344 -5.30 17.47 4.91
CA VAL A 344 -6.53 17.70 4.16
C VAL A 344 -6.74 16.51 3.23
N GLY A 345 -7.97 15.99 3.22
CA GLY A 345 -8.40 14.94 2.30
C GLY A 345 -9.75 15.25 1.70
N VAL A 346 -9.90 14.99 0.40
CA VAL A 346 -11.18 15.07 -0.31
C VAL A 346 -11.52 13.68 -0.81
N SER A 347 -12.79 13.32 -0.71
CA SER A 347 -13.29 12.04 -1.14
C SER A 347 -14.65 12.12 -1.81
N PHE A 348 -14.85 11.24 -2.79
CA PHE A 348 -16.03 11.08 -3.60
C PHE A 348 -16.65 9.71 -3.36
N SER A 349 -17.91 9.67 -2.95
CA SER A 349 -18.67 8.44 -2.70
C SER A 349 -20.06 8.53 -3.31
N GLY A 350 -20.84 7.44 -3.21
CA GLY A 350 -22.10 7.33 -3.95
C GLY A 350 -21.82 7.37 -5.45
N LEU A 351 -20.88 6.52 -5.88
CA LEU A 351 -20.40 6.46 -7.25
C LEU A 351 -21.47 5.85 -8.16
N THR A 352 -21.72 6.47 -9.31
CA THR A 352 -22.80 6.09 -10.24
C THR A 352 -22.33 6.14 -11.68
N ASP A 353 -22.77 5.17 -12.49
CA ASP A 353 -22.44 5.08 -13.92
C ASP A 353 -23.12 6.19 -14.76
N THR A 354 -24.19 6.78 -14.23
CA THR A 354 -24.94 7.82 -14.93
C THR A 354 -24.43 9.20 -14.52
N GLU A 355 -23.64 9.82 -15.39
CA GLU A 355 -23.46 11.27 -15.38
C GLU A 355 -24.78 11.92 -15.78
N GLN A 356 -25.52 12.46 -14.82
CA GLN A 356 -26.70 13.24 -15.14
C GLN A 356 -26.34 14.71 -15.01
N TYR A 357 -25.95 15.29 -16.15
CA TYR A 357 -25.81 16.72 -16.34
C TYR A 357 -27.11 17.40 -15.89
N ALA A 358 -26.98 18.47 -15.09
CA ALA A 358 -28.13 19.27 -14.74
C ALA A 358 -28.77 19.79 -16.04
N LEU A 359 -30.07 19.53 -16.23
CA LEU A 359 -30.81 19.93 -17.45
C LEU A 359 -31.04 21.45 -17.55
N PHE A 360 -30.47 22.24 -16.63
CA PHE A 360 -30.57 23.69 -16.57
C PHE A 360 -29.22 24.30 -16.17
N ASP A 361 -28.70 25.19 -17.00
CA ASP A 361 -27.50 25.98 -16.72
C ASP A 361 -27.79 27.08 -15.68
N ASP A 362 -26.84 27.28 -14.75
CA ASP A 362 -26.74 28.48 -13.92
C ASP A 362 -25.98 29.54 -14.76
N PRO A 363 -26.50 30.76 -15.00
CA PRO A 363 -26.06 31.66 -16.08
C PRO A 363 -24.71 32.37 -15.85
N ALA A 364 -23.72 31.71 -15.24
CA ALA A 364 -22.40 32.27 -15.01
C ALA A 364 -21.27 31.25 -15.24
N SER A 365 -21.00 30.89 -16.50
CA SER A 365 -19.63 30.75 -17.02
C SER A 365 -19.62 30.37 -18.51
N GLU A 366 -19.04 31.24 -19.33
CA GLU A 366 -18.71 30.95 -20.73
C GLU A 366 -17.24 30.49 -20.84
N SER A 367 -17.02 29.26 -21.35
CA SER A 367 -15.98 28.74 -22.28
C SER A 367 -14.46 29.03 -22.04
N PRO A 368 -13.48 28.33 -22.68
CA PRO A 368 -13.55 27.36 -23.80
C PRO A 368 -12.73 26.05 -23.64
N THR A 369 -13.04 25.15 -24.58
CA THR A 369 -12.55 23.79 -24.84
C THR A 369 -11.10 23.71 -25.35
N THR A 370 -10.30 22.73 -24.90
CA THR A 370 -9.27 22.07 -25.75
C THR A 370 -8.86 20.67 -25.25
N ALA A 371 -8.41 19.84 -26.19
CA ALA A 371 -8.35 18.38 -26.21
C ALA A 371 -7.44 17.65 -25.19
N THR A 372 -7.82 16.40 -24.93
CA THR A 372 -7.25 15.41 -24.01
C THR A 372 -6.28 14.44 -24.69
N GLU A 373 -5.23 14.02 -23.98
CA GLU A 373 -4.51 12.75 -24.21
C GLU A 373 -4.33 12.00 -22.86
N PRO A 374 -4.23 10.65 -22.88
CA PRO A 374 -4.53 9.79 -21.73
C PRO A 374 -3.34 9.66 -20.78
N VAL A 375 -3.52 9.26 -19.50
CA VAL A 375 -2.69 8.25 -18.76
C VAL A 375 -3.26 8.00 -17.33
N SER A 376 -3.17 6.71 -16.96
CA SER A 376 -3.70 5.83 -15.91
C SER A 376 -3.39 6.03 -14.39
N GLU A 377 -4.37 5.56 -13.60
CA GLU A 377 -4.41 4.82 -12.32
C GLU A 377 -3.38 5.06 -11.19
N GLY A 378 -3.89 5.62 -10.08
CA GLY A 378 -3.97 4.89 -8.80
C GLY A 378 -2.72 4.71 -7.92
N VAL A 379 -1.84 5.70 -7.78
CA VAL A 379 -0.66 5.58 -6.89
C VAL A 379 -0.89 6.31 -5.56
N VAL A 380 -0.39 5.73 -4.46
CA VAL A 380 -0.05 6.40 -3.19
C VAL A 380 0.33 7.86 -3.48
N SER A 381 -0.21 8.85 -2.75
CA SER A 381 0.16 10.26 -2.96
C SER A 381 1.63 10.48 -2.57
N VAL A 382 2.52 10.12 -3.49
CA VAL A 382 3.90 10.57 -3.49
C VAL A 382 3.80 12.05 -3.78
N GLN A 383 4.27 12.88 -2.85
CA GLN A 383 4.53 14.27 -3.15
C GLN A 383 5.44 14.29 -4.38
N LYS A 384 4.88 14.61 -5.55
CA LYS A 384 5.67 15.15 -6.65
C LYS A 384 6.34 16.36 -6.02
N GLY A 385 7.68 16.31 -5.92
CA GLY A 385 8.46 17.49 -5.61
C GLY A 385 8.00 18.61 -6.52
N ASP A 386 7.96 19.82 -5.97
CA ASP A 386 7.60 21.01 -6.71
C ASP A 386 8.43 21.05 -8.02
N PRO A 387 7.82 21.12 -9.21
CA PRO A 387 8.55 21.12 -10.48
C PRO A 387 9.50 22.32 -10.63
N ASP A 388 9.48 23.27 -9.68
CA ASP A 388 10.19 24.54 -9.75
C ASP A 388 11.46 24.61 -8.87
N THR A 389 11.99 23.48 -8.40
CA THR A 389 13.31 23.43 -7.75
C THR A 389 14.33 22.75 -8.66
N THR A 390 15.33 23.53 -9.09
CA THR A 390 16.47 23.12 -9.93
C THR A 390 17.45 22.15 -9.23
N GLU A 391 17.06 21.57 -8.09
CA GLU A 391 17.92 20.70 -7.29
C GLU A 391 17.62 19.21 -7.50
N TRP A 392 18.69 18.44 -7.70
CA TRP A 392 18.63 16.99 -7.72
C TRP A 392 18.27 16.45 -6.33
N SER A 393 17.36 15.48 -6.28
CA SER A 393 16.93 14.83 -5.03
C SER A 393 17.45 13.41 -4.95
N THR A 394 17.85 12.97 -3.75
CA THR A 394 18.29 11.58 -3.53
C THR A 394 17.21 10.58 -3.98
N GLY A 395 17.64 9.56 -4.71
CA GLY A 395 16.78 8.51 -5.25
C GLY A 395 16.15 8.84 -6.61
N ALA A 396 16.29 10.07 -7.10
CA ALA A 396 15.81 10.46 -8.43
C ALA A 396 16.46 9.65 -9.54
N ASP A 397 15.66 9.13 -10.46
CA ASP A 397 16.13 8.49 -11.69
C ASP A 397 16.63 9.53 -12.70
N VAL A 398 17.76 9.21 -13.33
CA VAL A 398 18.47 10.07 -14.27
C VAL A 398 19.02 9.28 -15.45
N VAL A 399 19.26 9.97 -16.56
CA VAL A 399 19.92 9.41 -17.74
C VAL A 399 21.07 10.31 -18.18
N HIS A 400 22.15 9.68 -18.61
CA HIS A 400 23.33 10.34 -19.18
C HIS A 400 23.70 9.69 -20.52
N PRO A 401 24.06 10.44 -21.58
CA PRO A 401 24.37 9.87 -22.89
C PRO A 401 25.48 8.80 -22.88
N GLU A 402 26.52 9.00 -22.07
CA GLU A 402 27.64 8.06 -21.97
C GLU A 402 27.39 6.89 -21.01
N HIS A 403 26.63 7.11 -19.94
CA HIS A 403 26.52 6.14 -18.84
C HIS A 403 25.17 5.44 -18.76
N GLY A 404 24.18 5.87 -19.55
CA GLY A 404 22.83 5.31 -19.54
C GLY A 404 22.01 5.74 -18.33
N HIS A 405 21.12 4.86 -17.89
CA HIS A 405 20.23 5.08 -16.74
C HIS A 405 20.99 4.99 -15.41
N GLY A 406 20.60 5.82 -14.46
CA GLY A 406 21.13 5.81 -13.11
C GLY A 406 20.20 6.47 -12.12
N TRP A 407 20.70 6.66 -10.90
CA TRP A 407 19.96 7.32 -9.84
C TRP A 407 20.88 8.21 -9.00
N VAL A 408 20.31 9.30 -8.48
CA VAL A 408 21.02 10.24 -7.62
C VAL A 408 21.27 9.61 -6.25
N GLN A 409 22.53 9.31 -5.94
CA GLN A 409 22.95 8.85 -4.62
C GLN A 409 22.93 9.98 -3.59
N GLY A 410 23.27 11.19 -4.01
CA GLY A 410 23.22 12.39 -3.17
C GLY A 410 23.48 13.65 -3.98
N ALA A 411 22.97 14.78 -3.49
CA ALA A 411 23.11 16.08 -4.10
C ALA A 411 23.27 17.16 -3.03
N GLY A 412 24.01 18.21 -3.35
CA GLY A 412 24.26 19.36 -2.47
C GLY A 412 25.58 20.03 -2.81
N HIS A 413 25.79 21.25 -2.28
CA HIS A 413 27.03 22.02 -2.48
C HIS A 413 27.43 22.19 -3.97
N GLY A 414 26.44 22.32 -4.87
CA GLY A 414 26.68 22.53 -6.30
C GLY A 414 27.08 21.26 -7.07
N VAL A 415 27.05 20.08 -6.46
CA VAL A 415 27.34 18.81 -7.12
C VAL A 415 26.22 17.78 -6.94
N VAL A 416 26.18 16.82 -7.86
CA VAL A 416 25.29 15.66 -7.82
C VAL A 416 26.12 14.40 -8.04
N THR A 417 25.97 13.40 -7.18
CA THR A 417 26.60 12.09 -7.33
C THR A 417 25.56 11.08 -7.78
N VAL A 418 25.81 10.45 -8.91
CA VAL A 418 24.92 9.51 -9.59
C VAL A 418 25.55 8.14 -9.65
N ARG A 419 24.75 7.10 -9.44
CA ARG A 419 25.14 5.71 -9.75
C ARG A 419 24.40 5.25 -10.99
N PHE A 420 25.15 4.84 -12.01
CA PHE A 420 24.59 4.33 -13.25
C PHE A 420 24.44 2.82 -13.16
N GLU A 421 23.22 2.38 -12.84
CA GLU A 421 22.86 0.99 -12.66
C GLU A 421 21.35 0.79 -12.86
N THR A 422 20.97 -0.40 -13.26
CA THR A 422 19.58 -0.86 -13.38
C THR A 422 19.47 -2.30 -12.87
N SER A 423 18.27 -2.87 -12.89
CA SER A 423 18.10 -4.29 -12.55
C SER A 423 18.78 -5.26 -13.54
N ALA A 424 19.15 -4.80 -14.74
CA ALA A 424 19.86 -5.58 -15.74
C ALA A 424 21.39 -5.44 -15.69
N THR A 425 21.93 -4.55 -14.83
CA THR A 425 23.38 -4.31 -14.75
C THR A 425 24.00 -4.91 -13.49
N ALA A 426 25.33 -5.03 -13.48
CA ALA A 426 26.09 -5.17 -12.25
C ALA A 426 26.03 -3.87 -11.42
N PRO A 427 26.44 -3.88 -10.13
CA PRO A 427 26.57 -2.66 -9.33
C PRO A 427 27.38 -1.57 -10.04
N GLY A 428 26.75 -0.41 -10.21
CA GLY A 428 27.28 0.70 -10.98
C GLY A 428 28.35 1.49 -10.24
N ARG A 429 29.24 2.16 -10.98
CA ARG A 429 30.17 3.14 -10.40
C ARG A 429 29.43 4.44 -10.07
N ALA A 430 29.88 5.12 -9.02
CA ALA A 430 29.42 6.46 -8.70
C ALA A 430 30.25 7.48 -9.48
N VAL A 431 29.57 8.45 -10.10
CA VAL A 431 30.19 9.56 -10.84
C VAL A 431 29.59 10.86 -10.29
N THR A 432 30.44 11.85 -10.05
CA THR A 432 30.03 13.16 -9.51
C THR A 432 30.12 14.21 -10.60
N PHE A 433 29.02 14.95 -10.79
CA PHE A 433 28.89 16.02 -11.76
C PHE A 433 28.63 17.35 -11.05
N PRO A 434 28.99 18.49 -11.67
CA PRO A 434 28.37 19.77 -11.34
C PRO A 434 26.84 19.65 -11.44
N ALA A 435 26.10 20.23 -10.49
CA ALA A 435 24.64 20.15 -10.46
C ALA A 435 23.97 20.76 -11.71
N THR A 436 24.67 21.66 -12.40
CA THR A 436 24.25 22.35 -13.64
C THR A 436 24.59 21.58 -14.92
N THR A 437 25.05 20.33 -14.83
CA THR A 437 25.42 19.52 -16.00
C THR A 437 24.20 19.26 -16.88
N SER A 438 24.21 19.79 -18.11
CA SER A 438 23.08 19.74 -19.05
C SER A 438 22.84 18.36 -19.66
N GLU A 439 23.86 17.49 -19.66
CA GLU A 439 23.77 16.12 -20.16
C GLU A 439 23.02 15.20 -19.20
N LEU A 440 22.96 15.55 -17.91
CA LEU A 440 22.21 14.79 -16.91
C LEU A 440 20.75 15.20 -16.93
N ARG A 441 19.86 14.28 -17.30
CA ARG A 441 18.41 14.54 -17.41
C ARG A 441 17.63 13.61 -16.49
N ARG A 442 16.41 14.02 -16.10
CA ARG A 442 15.47 13.12 -15.41
C ARG A 442 15.09 11.97 -16.34
N ALA A 443 15.10 10.75 -15.84
CA ALA A 443 14.67 9.56 -16.58
C ALA A 443 13.30 9.09 -16.09
N ASP A 444 12.61 8.28 -16.91
CA ASP A 444 11.46 7.52 -16.43
C ASP A 444 11.97 6.44 -15.46
N PRO A 445 11.46 6.36 -14.21
CA PRO A 445 11.79 5.28 -13.31
C PRO A 445 11.60 3.86 -13.87
N LEU A 446 10.69 3.69 -14.83
CA LEU A 446 10.45 2.39 -15.48
C LEU A 446 11.65 1.90 -16.28
N ASP A 447 12.50 2.79 -16.80
CA ASP A 447 13.73 2.45 -17.53
C ASP A 447 14.77 1.74 -16.63
N SER A 448 14.57 1.71 -15.31
CA SER A 448 15.37 0.91 -14.38
C SER A 448 15.06 -0.60 -14.41
N LEU A 449 14.04 -1.01 -15.15
CA LEU A 449 13.60 -2.38 -15.36
C LEU A 449 13.78 -2.77 -16.84
N PRO A 450 14.35 -3.95 -17.16
CA PRO A 450 14.44 -4.46 -18.54
C PRO A 450 13.11 -5.11 -18.98
N TRP A 451 11.98 -4.53 -18.57
CA TRP A 451 10.67 -5.11 -18.78
C TRP A 451 9.89 -4.22 -19.74
N ASP A 452 9.38 -4.81 -20.81
CA ASP A 452 8.44 -4.16 -21.73
C ASP A 452 7.13 -3.83 -21.02
#